data_AF-I0XBV2-F1
#
_entry.id   AF-I0XBV2-F1
#
_cell.length_a   1.000
_cell.length_b   1.000
_cell.length_c   1.000
_cell.angle_alpha   90.00
_cell.angle_beta   90.00
_cell.angle_gamma   90.00
#
_symmetry.space_group_name_H-M   'P 1'
#
loop_
_entity.id
_entity.type
_entity.pdbx_description
1 polymer ?
#
loop_
_entity_poly.entity_id
_entity_poly.type
_entity_poly.pdbx_seq_one_letter_code
_entity_poly.pdbx_strand_id
1 'polypeptide(L)'
;MNHRCTEAEPLLRGFDDTFPIPQSRHTTLLKEDVLKNPNLTILAEGAEAGVSIIKSNDNREIFMTGHLEYDTETLAGEYYRDIEKGMDVPLPKNYFPLNNVNRMPTSYWRSTAHLFYSNWLNYYVYQATPYNFI
;
A
#
# COMPACT_ATOMS: atom_id res chain seq x y z
N MET A 1 2.23 -10.85 0.09
CA MET A 1 1.66 -10.13 -1.08
C MET A 1 0.22 -9.78 -0.80
N ASN A 2 -0.29 -8.72 -1.42
CA ASN A 2 -1.70 -8.35 -1.40
C ASN A 2 -2.42 -8.99 -2.60
N HIS A 3 -3.74 -9.09 -2.51
CA HIS A 3 -4.64 -9.44 -3.61
C HIS A 3 -5.84 -8.49 -3.61
N ARG A 4 -6.58 -8.50 -4.73
CA ARG A 4 -7.76 -7.64 -4.91
C ARG A 4 -8.97 -8.25 -4.20
N CYS A 5 -9.83 -7.40 -3.63
CA CYS A 5 -11.08 -7.80 -3.00
C CYS A 5 -12.33 -7.44 -3.82
N THR A 6 -12.15 -6.73 -4.93
CA THR A 6 -13.23 -6.26 -5.81
C THR A 6 -12.93 -6.56 -7.28
N GLU A 7 -13.99 -6.71 -8.06
CA GLU A 7 -13.90 -6.83 -9.51
C GLU A 7 -13.87 -5.42 -10.14
N ALA A 8 -13.03 -5.25 -11.17
CA ALA A 8 -13.00 -4.08 -12.05
C ALA A 8 -12.86 -2.68 -11.38
N GLU A 9 -12.15 -2.57 -10.27
CA GLU A 9 -11.88 -1.28 -9.60
C GLU A 9 -10.88 -0.39 -10.39
N PRO A 10 -11.28 0.83 -10.83
CA PRO A 10 -10.39 1.73 -11.58
C PRO A 10 -9.06 2.06 -10.89
N LEU A 11 -9.05 2.18 -9.56
CA LEU A 11 -7.83 2.48 -8.80
C LEU A 11 -6.77 1.37 -8.93
N LEU A 12 -7.22 0.12 -9.09
CA LEU A 12 -6.37 -1.07 -9.20
C LEU A 12 -6.15 -1.50 -10.66
N ARG A 13 -6.51 -0.66 -11.63
CA ARG A 13 -6.33 -0.96 -13.05
C ARG A 13 -4.85 -1.22 -13.37
N GLY A 14 -4.58 -2.34 -14.05
CA GLY A 14 -3.23 -2.72 -14.46
C GLY A 14 -2.37 -3.36 -13.36
N PHE A 15 -2.87 -3.49 -12.13
CA PHE A 15 -2.15 -4.24 -11.09
C PHE A 15 -2.01 -5.72 -11.50
N ASP A 16 -1.04 -6.43 -10.94
CA ASP A 16 -1.00 -7.89 -11.06
C ASP A 16 -2.09 -8.54 -10.19
N ASP A 17 -2.31 -9.86 -10.35
CA ASP A 17 -3.24 -10.63 -9.51
C ASP A 17 -2.84 -10.59 -8.03
N THR A 18 -1.54 -10.61 -7.78
CA THR A 18 -0.94 -10.36 -6.46
C THR A 18 0.16 -9.32 -6.57
N PHE A 19 0.22 -8.39 -5.62
CA PHE A 19 1.13 -7.26 -5.68
C PHE A 19 1.71 -6.90 -4.30
N PRO A 20 2.96 -6.41 -4.23
CA PRO A 20 3.57 -5.99 -2.98
C PRO A 20 3.16 -4.55 -2.61
N ILE A 21 2.97 -4.33 -1.31
CA ILE A 21 2.86 -2.99 -0.71
C ILE A 21 3.74 -3.02 0.55
N PRO A 22 4.74 -2.14 0.69
CA PRO A 22 5.53 -2.02 1.91
C PRO A 22 4.65 -1.69 3.12
N GLN A 23 4.99 -2.21 4.28
CA GLN A 23 4.29 -1.96 5.55
C GLN A 23 5.34 -1.67 6.62
N SER A 24 5.15 -0.60 7.39
CA SER A 24 5.99 -0.25 8.54
C SER A 24 5.11 0.38 9.62
N ARG A 25 4.57 -0.46 10.52
CA ARG A 25 3.58 -0.03 11.53
C ARG A 25 3.52 -0.97 12.74
N HIS A 26 3.18 -0.42 13.90
CA HIS A 26 2.92 -1.18 15.14
C HIS A 26 1.43 -1.36 15.46
N THR A 27 0.55 -0.63 14.76
CA THR A 27 -0.90 -0.73 14.90
C THR A 27 -1.52 -1.34 13.65
N THR A 28 -2.75 -1.83 13.74
CA THR A 28 -3.47 -2.41 12.60
C THR A 28 -4.95 -2.09 12.65
N LEU A 29 -5.62 -2.25 11.52
CA LEU A 29 -7.08 -2.22 11.41
C LEU A 29 -7.61 -3.65 11.45
N LEU A 30 -8.74 -3.86 12.11
CA LEU A 30 -9.46 -5.13 12.04
C LEU A 30 -10.39 -5.11 10.84
N LYS A 31 -10.30 -6.13 9.98
CA LYS A 31 -11.15 -6.27 8.79
C LYS A 31 -12.64 -6.19 9.14
N GLU A 32 -13.04 -6.81 10.23
CA GLU A 32 -14.42 -6.79 10.73
C GLU A 32 -14.93 -5.39 11.04
N ASP A 33 -14.08 -4.49 11.53
CA ASP A 33 -14.49 -3.11 11.84
C ASP A 33 -14.71 -2.29 10.58
N VAL A 34 -13.90 -2.54 9.53
CA VAL A 34 -14.12 -1.92 8.21
C VAL A 34 -15.42 -2.42 7.60
N LEU A 35 -15.69 -3.73 7.67
CA LEU A 35 -16.91 -4.35 7.12
C LEU A 35 -18.19 -3.91 7.85
N LYS A 36 -18.11 -3.50 9.12
CA LYS A 36 -19.25 -2.92 9.85
C LYS A 36 -19.70 -1.57 9.31
N ASN A 37 -18.84 -0.86 8.57
CA ASN A 37 -19.19 0.43 7.98
C ASN A 37 -19.64 0.23 6.51
N PRO A 38 -20.95 0.36 6.21
CA PRO A 38 -21.47 0.12 4.86
C PRO A 38 -21.00 1.15 3.83
N ASN A 39 -20.42 2.28 4.25
CA ASN A 39 -19.91 3.33 3.36
C ASN A 39 -18.47 3.07 2.89
N LEU A 40 -17.82 2.02 3.38
CA LEU A 40 -16.45 1.67 3.03
C LEU A 40 -16.40 0.38 2.20
N THR A 41 -15.50 0.37 1.23
CA THR A 41 -15.20 -0.82 0.42
C THR A 41 -13.71 -1.14 0.57
N ILE A 42 -13.40 -2.38 0.97
CA ILE A 42 -12.03 -2.91 0.95
C ILE A 42 -11.67 -3.24 -0.49
N LEU A 43 -10.57 -2.66 -1.00
CA LEU A 43 -10.09 -2.88 -2.36
C LEU A 43 -8.97 -3.92 -2.41
N ALA A 44 -8.12 -3.96 -1.39
CA ALA A 44 -6.99 -4.88 -1.33
C ALA A 44 -6.65 -5.31 0.10
N GLU A 45 -6.19 -6.53 0.24
CA GLU A 45 -5.66 -7.07 1.50
C GLU A 45 -4.59 -8.15 1.27
N GLY A 46 -3.79 -8.44 2.29
CA GLY A 46 -2.80 -9.52 2.29
C GLY A 46 -2.93 -10.41 3.51
N ALA A 47 -2.58 -11.69 3.36
CA ALA A 47 -2.67 -12.67 4.46
C ALA A 47 -1.88 -12.26 5.71
N GLU A 48 -0.68 -11.68 5.55
CA GLU A 48 0.14 -11.19 6.67
C GLU A 48 -0.11 -9.71 6.99
N ALA A 49 -0.36 -8.89 5.97
CA ALA A 49 -0.46 -7.43 6.11
C ALA A 49 -1.86 -6.95 6.50
N GLY A 50 -2.89 -7.80 6.41
CA GLY A 50 -4.28 -7.40 6.61
C GLY A 50 -4.77 -6.44 5.51
N VAL A 51 -5.78 -5.64 5.85
CA VAL A 51 -6.39 -4.66 4.94
C VAL A 51 -5.38 -3.57 4.56
N SER A 52 -5.19 -3.36 3.26
CA SER A 52 -4.16 -2.44 2.74
C SER A 52 -4.72 -1.24 2.00
N ILE A 53 -5.81 -1.39 1.25
CA ILE A 53 -6.45 -0.30 0.52
C ILE A 53 -7.96 -0.34 0.76
N ILE A 54 -8.54 0.80 1.15
CA ILE A 54 -9.97 1.01 1.37
C ILE A 54 -10.37 2.28 0.60
N LYS A 55 -11.62 2.33 0.14
CA LYS A 55 -12.23 3.58 -0.33
C LYS A 55 -13.58 3.83 0.32
N SER A 56 -14.02 5.09 0.34
CA SER A 56 -15.42 5.42 0.52
C SER A 56 -16.22 5.09 -0.76
N ASN A 57 -17.50 4.73 -0.60
CA ASN A 57 -18.37 4.39 -1.73
C ASN A 57 -18.67 5.58 -2.65
N ASP A 58 -18.56 6.81 -2.14
CA ASP A 58 -18.66 8.04 -2.93
C ASP A 58 -17.36 8.39 -3.66
N ASN A 59 -16.32 7.55 -3.55
CA ASN A 59 -15.01 7.69 -4.19
C ASN A 59 -14.22 8.94 -3.79
N ARG A 60 -14.60 9.63 -2.69
CA ARG A 60 -13.93 10.85 -2.24
C ARG A 60 -12.77 10.62 -1.27
N GLU A 61 -12.76 9.48 -0.59
CA GLU A 61 -11.75 9.12 0.40
C GLU A 61 -11.09 7.81 0.00
N ILE A 62 -9.75 7.83 -0.08
CA ILE A 62 -8.92 6.64 -0.30
C ILE A 62 -8.01 6.50 0.91
N PHE A 63 -8.01 5.33 1.52
CA PHE A 63 -7.17 5.01 2.67
C PHE A 63 -6.18 3.91 2.26
N MET A 64 -4.90 4.14 2.54
CA MET A 64 -3.84 3.17 2.30
C MET A 64 -3.05 2.97 3.61
N THR A 65 -2.98 1.74 4.10
CA THR A 65 -2.29 1.43 5.38
C THR A 65 -0.81 1.10 5.20
N GLY A 66 -0.37 0.95 3.95
CA GLY A 66 1.03 0.72 3.60
C GLY A 66 1.67 1.92 2.90
N HIS A 67 2.90 1.71 2.45
CA HIS A 67 3.77 2.77 1.97
C HIS A 67 4.26 2.51 0.54
N LEU A 68 3.37 2.67 -0.45
CA LEU A 68 3.75 2.54 -1.86
C LEU A 68 4.74 3.63 -2.32
N GLU A 69 4.77 4.76 -1.62
CA GLU A 69 5.65 5.89 -1.89
C GLU A 69 7.11 5.67 -1.47
N TYR A 70 7.40 4.63 -0.68
CA TYR A 70 8.75 4.42 -0.16
C TYR A 70 9.78 4.18 -1.26
N ASP A 71 10.94 4.81 -1.08
CA ASP A 71 12.14 4.54 -1.86
C ASP A 71 12.72 3.17 -1.50
N THR A 72 13.60 2.66 -2.36
CA THR A 72 14.20 1.34 -2.18
C THR A 72 14.86 1.18 -0.81
N GLU A 73 15.44 2.24 -0.25
CA GLU A 73 16.26 2.22 0.97
C GLU A 73 15.51 2.63 2.24
N THR A 74 14.24 3.04 2.16
CA THR A 74 13.52 3.61 3.32
C THR A 74 13.44 2.61 4.49
N LEU A 75 12.99 1.36 4.25
CA LEU A 75 12.92 0.33 5.29
C LEU A 75 14.31 -0.08 5.83
N ALA A 76 15.36 -0.04 5.00
CA ALA A 76 16.72 -0.27 5.45
C ALA A 76 17.16 0.84 6.40
N GLY A 77 16.89 2.09 6.07
CA GLY A 77 17.17 3.24 6.92
C GLY A 77 16.46 3.15 8.27
N GLU A 78 15.18 2.76 8.28
CA GLU A 78 14.44 2.50 9.53
C GLU A 78 15.08 1.39 10.36
N TYR A 79 15.37 0.25 9.73
CA TYR A 79 15.99 -0.89 10.40
C TYR A 79 17.34 -0.52 11.04
N TYR A 80 18.25 0.11 10.29
CA TYR A 80 19.56 0.49 10.81
C TYR A 80 19.48 1.52 11.92
N ARG A 81 18.62 2.54 11.76
CA ARG A 81 18.36 3.55 12.78
C ARG A 81 17.90 2.91 14.10
N ASP A 82 17.01 1.92 14.04
CA ASP A 82 16.43 1.32 15.25
C ASP A 82 17.41 0.35 15.91
N ILE A 83 18.21 -0.39 15.14
CA ILE A 83 19.35 -1.18 15.64
C ILE A 83 20.39 -0.29 16.33
N GLU A 84 20.73 0.86 15.75
CA GLU A 84 21.70 1.81 16.35
C GLU A 84 21.22 2.37 17.69
N LYS A 85 19.90 2.49 17.88
CA LYS A 85 19.28 2.84 19.16
C LYS A 85 19.25 1.69 20.18
N GLY A 86 19.73 0.50 19.81
CA GLY A 86 19.68 -0.69 20.63
C GLY A 86 18.29 -1.30 20.77
N MET A 87 17.38 -1.00 19.84
CA MET A 87 16.04 -1.60 19.84
C MET A 87 16.09 -3.02 19.30
N ASP A 88 15.27 -3.91 19.87
CA ASP A 88 15.04 -5.24 19.32
C ASP A 88 13.98 -5.15 18.20
N VAL A 89 14.44 -5.01 16.96
CA VAL A 89 13.59 -4.91 15.77
C VAL A 89 13.83 -6.08 14.83
N PRO A 90 12.77 -6.73 14.30
CA PRO A 90 12.93 -7.81 13.35
C PRO A 90 13.42 -7.29 11.99
N LEU A 91 14.09 -8.16 11.23
CA LEU A 91 14.45 -7.85 9.85
C LEU A 91 13.17 -7.58 9.02
N PRO A 92 13.16 -6.53 8.17
CA PRO A 92 12.07 -6.33 7.22
C PRO A 92 11.88 -7.55 6.32
N LYS A 93 10.68 -8.14 6.37
CA LYS A 93 10.35 -9.34 5.60
C LYS A 93 10.34 -9.05 4.10
N ASN A 94 10.84 -10.00 3.30
CA ASN A 94 10.79 -9.96 1.84
C ASN A 94 11.43 -8.70 1.21
N TYR A 95 12.46 -8.13 1.87
CA TYR A 95 13.06 -6.85 1.50
C TYR A 95 14.54 -6.98 1.11
N PHE A 96 15.37 -7.50 2.02
CA PHE A 96 16.78 -7.78 1.74
C PHE A 96 16.94 -9.10 0.98
N PRO A 97 17.72 -9.16 -0.11
CA PRO A 97 17.99 -10.40 -0.82
C PRO A 97 18.58 -11.48 0.10
N LEU A 98 17.95 -12.65 0.12
CA LEU A 98 18.31 -13.77 1.01
C LEU A 98 18.35 -13.40 2.51
N ASN A 99 17.55 -12.40 2.92
CA ASN A 99 17.54 -11.88 4.30
C ASN A 99 18.92 -11.39 4.79
N ASN A 100 19.77 -10.91 3.88
CA ASN A 100 21.11 -10.43 4.20
C ASN A 100 21.17 -8.89 4.15
N VAL A 101 21.33 -8.26 5.32
CA VAL A 101 21.41 -6.80 5.48
C VAL A 101 22.56 -6.16 4.69
N ASN A 102 23.64 -6.89 4.44
CA ASN A 102 24.78 -6.38 3.68
C ASN A 102 24.54 -6.35 2.16
N ARG A 103 23.36 -6.79 1.70
CA ARG A 103 22.96 -6.75 0.29
C ARG A 103 21.99 -5.61 0.06
N MET A 104 22.15 -4.93 -1.06
CA MET A 104 21.25 -3.85 -1.47
C MET A 104 19.80 -4.36 -1.58
N PRO A 105 18.81 -3.75 -0.89
CA PRO A 105 17.41 -4.13 -1.01
C PRO A 105 16.89 -3.95 -2.43
N THR A 106 15.85 -4.73 -2.78
CA THR A 106 15.22 -4.67 -4.11
C THR A 106 13.79 -4.17 -3.97
N SER A 107 13.43 -3.16 -4.76
CA SER A 107 12.05 -2.67 -4.79
C SER A 107 11.21 -3.52 -5.73
N TYR A 108 10.28 -4.27 -5.16
CA TYR A 108 9.29 -5.04 -5.90
C TYR A 108 7.95 -4.29 -6.06
N TRP A 109 7.77 -3.13 -5.42
CA TRP A 109 6.50 -2.39 -5.36
C TRP A 109 6.42 -1.16 -6.24
N ARG A 110 7.55 -0.72 -6.83
CA ARG A 110 7.60 0.54 -7.59
C ARG A 110 6.61 0.57 -8.76
N SER A 111 6.46 -0.53 -9.50
CA SER A 111 5.47 -0.62 -10.58
C SER A 111 4.05 -0.43 -10.06
N THR A 112 3.69 -1.13 -8.99
CA THR A 112 2.40 -0.99 -8.30
C THR A 112 2.17 0.44 -7.82
N ALA A 113 3.20 1.09 -7.27
CA ALA A 113 3.12 2.49 -6.83
C ALA A 113 2.79 3.44 -7.98
N HIS A 114 3.52 3.33 -9.11
CA HIS A 114 3.25 4.18 -10.27
C HIS A 114 1.84 3.99 -10.83
N LEU A 115 1.37 2.74 -10.92
CA LEU A 115 0.01 2.44 -11.33
C LEU A 115 -1.01 3.05 -10.37
N PHE A 116 -0.82 2.88 -9.05
CA PHE A 116 -1.71 3.41 -8.02
C PHE A 116 -1.91 4.92 -8.17
N TYR A 117 -0.81 5.68 -8.14
CA TYR A 117 -0.88 7.14 -8.18
C TYR A 117 -1.36 7.66 -9.54
N SER A 118 -0.99 7.01 -10.64
CA SER A 118 -1.50 7.36 -11.97
C SER A 118 -3.02 7.14 -12.07
N ASN A 119 -3.50 5.99 -11.62
CA ASN A 119 -4.94 5.66 -11.62
C ASN A 119 -5.72 6.60 -10.72
N TRP A 120 -5.19 6.91 -9.53
CA TRP A 120 -5.80 7.85 -8.60
C TRP A 120 -5.97 9.24 -9.23
N LEU A 121 -4.89 9.81 -9.78
CA LEU A 121 -4.95 11.11 -10.42
C LEU A 121 -5.90 11.12 -11.62
N ASN A 122 -5.87 10.09 -12.45
CA ASN A 122 -6.68 10.05 -13.67
C ASN A 122 -8.17 9.81 -13.40
N TYR A 123 -8.51 8.82 -12.59
CA TYR A 123 -9.89 8.35 -12.44
C TYR A 123 -10.62 8.96 -11.24
N TYR A 124 -9.89 9.35 -10.20
CA TYR A 124 -10.47 9.84 -8.95
C TYR A 124 -10.32 11.35 -8.75
N VAL A 125 -9.27 11.96 -9.31
CA VAL A 125 -9.06 13.41 -9.21
C VAL A 125 -9.54 14.11 -10.48
N TYR A 126 -8.97 13.77 -11.64
CA TYR A 126 -9.21 14.49 -12.88
C TYR A 126 -10.61 14.25 -13.47
N GLN A 127 -10.97 12.99 -13.77
CA GLN A 127 -12.25 12.67 -14.43
C GLN A 127 -13.48 12.87 -13.54
N ALA A 128 -13.30 12.87 -12.22
CA ALA A 128 -14.39 13.06 -11.26
C ALA A 128 -14.69 14.54 -10.98
N THR A 129 -13.84 15.47 -11.41
CA THR A 129 -14.02 16.90 -11.17
C THR A 129 -14.72 17.56 -12.37
N PRO A 130 -15.93 18.10 -12.22
CA PRO A 130 -16.57 18.88 -13.28
C PRO A 130 -15.74 20.15 -13.54
N TYR A 131 -15.28 20.32 -14.78
CA TYR A 131 -14.66 21.57 -15.23
C TYR A 131 -15.69 22.41 -15.98
N ASN A 132 -15.99 23.61 -15.47
CA ASN A 132 -16.60 24.67 -16.27
C ASN A 132 -15.48 25.53 -16.82
N PHE A 133 -15.20 25.43 -18.12
CA PHE A 133 -14.40 26.42 -18.81
C PHE A 133 -15.27 27.67 -18.99
N ILE A 134 -14.85 28.79 -18.39
CA ILE A 134 -15.43 30.13 -18.63
C ILE A 134 -14.82 30.67 -19.93
#